data_AF-A0A1D2QR41-F1
#
_entry.id   AF-A0A1D2QR41-F1
#
_cell.length_a   1.000
_cell.length_b   1.000
_cell.length_c   1.000
_cell.angle_alpha   90.00
_cell.angle_beta   90.00
_cell.angle_gamma   90.00
#
_symmetry.space_group_name_H-M   'P 1'
#
loop_
_entity.id
_entity.type
_entity.pdbx_description
1 polymer ?
#
loop_
_entity_poly.entity_id
_entity_poly.type
_entity_poly.pdbx_seq_one_letter_code
_entity_poly.pdbx_strand_id
1 'polypeptide(L)'
;MPSPDKSLFYRALKLVSEIEEQWNKPFCSSILYLRPIVFGSRGHIIPMPSNAYEFIVLCAPFIRPYKEEGQNLLVEMHYGRTAPNGVGVAKTAANYSHTHLPNSLINKDQYDAILWLDAATHTYIEETSIANIFVETDDGVFTPNLNGNILAAYSTEDDHRQRLNMIAFSS
;
A
#
# COMPACT_ATOMS: atom_id res chain seq x y z
N MET A 1 6.16 14.50 10.56
CA MET A 1 6.48 13.40 11.50
C MET A 1 7.96 13.10 11.35
N PRO A 2 8.73 13.01 12.44
CA PRO A 2 10.15 12.70 12.35
C PRO A 2 10.35 11.26 11.88
N SER A 3 11.32 11.05 11.00
CA SER A 3 11.78 9.70 10.67
C SER A 3 12.56 9.12 11.86
N PRO A 4 12.35 7.84 12.21
CA PRO A 4 13.20 7.19 13.21
C PRO A 4 14.64 7.17 12.73
N ASP A 5 15.58 7.23 13.67
CA ASP A 5 16.99 7.04 13.36
C ASP A 5 17.19 5.68 12.66
N LYS A 6 18.04 5.65 11.63
CA LYS A 6 18.25 4.42 10.83
C LYS A 6 18.75 3.27 11.70
N SER A 7 19.66 3.52 12.63
CA SER A 7 20.20 2.48 13.50
C SER A 7 19.13 1.94 14.45
N LEU A 8 18.27 2.82 15.00
CA LEU A 8 17.12 2.42 15.81
C LEU A 8 16.15 1.56 15.00
N PHE A 9 15.85 1.96 13.76
CA PHE A 9 14.96 1.22 12.87
C PHE A 9 15.48 -0.20 12.61
N TYR A 10 16.72 -0.36 12.16
CA TYR A 10 17.30 -1.68 11.88
C TYR A 10 17.42 -2.54 13.14
N ARG A 11 17.79 -1.94 14.27
CA ARG A 11 17.87 -2.65 15.55
C ARG A 11 16.51 -3.18 15.98
N ALA A 12 15.45 -2.38 15.86
CA ALA A 12 14.10 -2.81 16.20
C ALA A 12 13.64 -3.99 15.32
N LEU A 13 13.90 -3.94 14.01
CA LEU A 13 13.58 -5.07 13.11
C LEU A 13 14.32 -6.34 13.52
N LYS A 14 15.63 -6.24 13.80
CA LYS A 14 16.45 -7.40 14.19
C LYS A 14 15.95 -8.04 15.48
N LEU A 15 15.64 -7.22 16.49
CA LEU A 15 15.13 -7.70 17.78
C LEU A 15 13.81 -8.46 17.62
N VAL A 16 12.89 -7.99 16.77
CA VAL A 16 11.63 -8.69 16.52
C VAL A 16 11.86 -10.05 15.86
N SER A 17 12.79 -10.14 14.90
CA SER A 17 13.17 -11.42 14.28
C SER A 17 13.80 -12.40 15.27
N GLU A 18 14.68 -11.92 16.16
CA GLU A 18 15.32 -12.76 17.20
C GLU A 18 14.32 -13.28 18.24
N ILE A 19 13.32 -12.48 18.61
CA ILE A 19 12.24 -12.90 19.53
C ILE A 19 11.35 -13.95 18.88
N GLU A 20 11.08 -13.83 17.58
CA GLU A 20 10.23 -14.78 16.86
C GLU A 20 10.87 -16.17 16.70
N GLU A 21 12.19 -16.27 16.58
CA GLU A 21 12.91 -17.55 16.63
C GLU A 21 12.65 -18.33 17.93
N GLN A 22 12.33 -17.63 19.01
CA GLN A 22 12.03 -18.21 20.32
C GLN A 22 10.54 -18.55 20.47
N TRP A 23 9.68 -18.08 19.55
CA TRP A 23 8.26 -18.34 19.59
C TRP A 23 7.99 -19.73 19.02
N ASN A 24 7.44 -20.63 19.84
CA ASN A 24 7.09 -21.98 19.41
C ASN A 24 5.93 -21.93 18.40
N LYS A 25 6.25 -21.84 17.10
CA LYS A 25 5.34 -21.42 16.02
C LYS A 25 4.17 -22.42 15.85
N PRO A 26 2.91 -22.03 16.11
CA PRO A 26 1.74 -22.85 15.79
C PRO A 26 1.24 -22.65 14.34
N PHE A 27 1.94 -21.87 13.52
CA PHE A 27 1.47 -21.41 12.20
C PHE A 27 2.27 -22.03 11.05
N CYS A 28 1.61 -22.34 9.93
CA CYS A 28 2.23 -22.99 8.77
C CYS A 28 3.13 -22.08 7.91
N SER A 29 3.15 -20.76 8.16
CA SER A 29 3.93 -19.82 7.35
C SER A 29 5.38 -19.75 7.82
N SER A 30 6.31 -19.90 6.88
CA SER A 30 7.75 -19.72 7.11
C SER A 30 8.21 -18.26 6.98
N ILE A 31 7.30 -17.34 6.60
CA ILE A 31 7.61 -15.94 6.36
C ILE A 31 7.00 -15.09 7.49
N LEU A 32 7.80 -14.21 8.07
CA LEU A 32 7.35 -13.25 9.07
C LEU A 32 7.08 -11.88 8.43
N TYR A 33 5.86 -11.38 8.59
CA TYR A 33 5.51 -10.03 8.17
C TYR A 33 5.88 -9.04 9.26
N LEU A 34 6.71 -8.04 8.94
CA LEU A 34 7.06 -6.94 9.82
C LEU A 34 6.33 -5.67 9.40
N ARG A 35 5.74 -4.96 10.37
CA ARG A 35 5.01 -3.70 10.16
C ARG A 35 5.56 -2.62 11.07
N PRO A 36 6.55 -1.83 10.60
CA PRO A 36 7.02 -0.64 11.29
C PRO A 36 5.94 0.46 11.22
N ILE A 37 5.67 1.11 12.34
CA ILE A 37 4.66 2.18 12.46
C ILE A 37 5.25 3.32 13.28
N VAL A 38 5.04 4.55 12.81
CA VAL A 38 5.27 5.77 13.60
C VAL A 38 3.96 6.51 13.71
N PHE A 39 3.60 6.93 14.92
CA PHE A 39 2.38 7.69 15.17
C PHE A 39 2.59 8.74 16.26
N GLY A 40 1.80 9.81 16.23
CA GLY A 40 1.81 10.82 17.29
C GLY A 40 1.16 10.24 18.55
N SER A 41 1.92 10.13 19.64
CA SER A 41 1.46 9.47 20.87
C SER A 41 0.96 10.43 21.96
N ARG A 42 1.14 11.74 21.76
CA ARG A 42 0.64 12.74 22.72
C ARG A 42 -0.84 13.01 22.51
N GLY A 43 -1.60 12.97 23.60
CA GLY A 43 -3.00 13.40 23.61
C GLY A 43 -3.13 14.92 23.65
N HIS A 44 -3.63 15.51 22.56
CA HIS A 44 -4.19 16.86 22.54
C HIS A 44 -5.32 16.92 21.51
N ILE A 45 -6.32 17.77 21.77
CA ILE A 45 -7.56 17.84 20.95
C ILE A 45 -7.36 18.72 19.71
N ILE A 46 -6.35 19.58 19.72
CA ILE A 46 -6.07 20.54 18.64
C ILE A 46 -5.48 19.79 17.41
N PRO A 47 -5.96 20.05 16.19
CA PRO A 47 -5.41 19.45 14.97
C PRO A 47 -4.06 20.10 14.59
N MET A 48 -3.03 19.81 15.40
CA MET A 48 -1.67 20.26 15.19
C MET A 48 -0.70 19.07 15.23
N PRO A 49 0.48 19.16 14.58
CA PRO A 49 1.50 18.12 14.67
C PRO A 49 1.81 17.75 16.12
N SER A 50 1.90 16.45 16.40
CA SER A 50 2.34 15.97 17.71
C SER A 50 3.76 16.43 18.02
N ASN A 51 4.07 16.63 19.30
CA ASN A 51 5.43 16.87 19.78
C ASN A 51 6.05 15.63 20.47
N ALA A 52 5.30 14.52 20.53
CA ALA A 52 5.81 13.21 20.92
C ALA A 52 5.34 12.15 19.92
N TYR A 53 6.23 11.24 19.56
CA TYR A 53 5.97 10.18 18.60
C TYR A 53 6.47 8.86 19.15
N GLU A 54 5.76 7.79 18.84
CA GLU A 54 6.18 6.43 19.13
C GLU A 54 6.50 5.70 17.84
N PHE A 55 7.56 4.89 17.90
CA PHE A 55 7.95 3.97 16.85
C PHE A 55 7.81 2.55 17.38
N ILE A 56 6.98 1.75 16.72
CA ILE A 56 6.76 0.35 17.06
C ILE A 56 6.94 -0.52 15.82
N VAL A 57 7.29 -1.78 16.04
CA VAL A 57 7.31 -2.81 15.00
C VAL A 57 6.36 -3.91 15.41
N LEU A 58 5.27 -4.06 14.67
CA LEU A 58 4.40 -5.22 14.82
C LEU A 58 4.93 -6.37 13.97
N CYS A 59 4.70 -7.60 14.40
CA CYS A 59 4.95 -8.78 13.59
C CYS A 59 3.75 -9.72 13.57
N ALA A 60 3.59 -10.44 12.46
CA ALA A 60 2.61 -11.50 12.32
C ALA A 60 3.12 -12.53 11.30
N PRO A 61 2.73 -13.81 11.41
CA PRO A 61 2.95 -14.77 10.33
C PRO A 61 2.38 -14.20 9.03
N PHE A 62 3.15 -14.27 7.94
CA PHE A 62 2.68 -13.81 6.65
C PHE A 62 1.58 -14.73 6.15
N ILE A 63 0.43 -14.13 5.81
CA ILE A 63 -0.66 -14.79 5.13
C ILE A 63 -0.73 -14.19 3.74
N ARG A 64 -0.67 -15.05 2.72
CA ARG A 64 -0.76 -14.60 1.33
C ARG A 64 -2.12 -13.89 1.15
N PRO A 65 -2.14 -12.61 0.74
CA PRO A 65 -3.38 -11.84 0.66
C PRO A 65 -4.15 -12.04 -0.65
N TYR A 66 -3.66 -12.89 -1.56
CA TYR A 66 -4.24 -13.15 -2.87
C TYR A 66 -4.18 -14.64 -3.23
N LYS A 67 -5.12 -15.08 -4.07
CA LYS A 67 -5.18 -16.42 -4.64
C LYS A 67 -4.08 -16.58 -5.70
N GLU A 68 -3.67 -17.82 -5.97
CA GLU A 68 -2.77 -18.10 -7.11
C GLU A 68 -3.48 -17.93 -8.46
N GLU A 69 -4.80 -18.08 -8.46
CA GLU A 69 -5.66 -17.78 -9.59
C GLU A 69 -5.77 -16.26 -9.82
N GLY A 70 -6.10 -15.88 -11.06
CA GLY A 70 -6.37 -14.49 -11.42
C GLY A 70 -7.48 -13.87 -10.56
N GLN A 71 -7.44 -12.56 -10.39
CA GLN A 71 -8.42 -11.80 -9.60
C GLN A 71 -9.40 -11.07 -10.50
N ASN A 72 -10.67 -11.04 -10.10
CA ASN A 72 -11.65 -10.18 -10.72
C ASN A 72 -11.63 -8.81 -10.05
N LEU A 73 -11.35 -7.77 -10.83
CA LEU A 73 -11.28 -6.39 -10.35
C LEU A 73 -12.54 -5.61 -10.72
N LEU A 74 -13.13 -4.91 -9.74
CA LEU A 74 -14.16 -3.92 -10.01
C LEU A 74 -13.50 -2.57 -10.33
N VAL A 75 -13.80 -2.00 -11.49
CA VAL A 75 -13.38 -0.63 -11.81
C VAL A 75 -14.27 0.35 -11.03
N GLU A 76 -13.65 1.14 -10.14
CA GLU A 76 -14.37 2.10 -9.32
C GLU A 76 -14.51 3.46 -10.04
N MET A 77 -15.76 3.85 -10.30
CA MET A 77 -16.12 5.02 -11.11
C MET A 77 -16.65 6.20 -10.29
N HIS A 78 -16.83 6.03 -8.98
CA HIS A 78 -17.41 7.05 -8.10
C HIS A 78 -16.43 7.50 -7.01
N TYR A 79 -15.69 6.57 -6.41
CA TYR A 79 -14.76 6.89 -5.33
C TYR A 79 -13.31 6.97 -5.82
N GLY A 80 -12.58 7.99 -5.38
CA GLY A 80 -11.14 8.08 -5.58
C GLY A 80 -10.37 7.52 -4.39
N ARG A 81 -9.25 6.82 -4.65
CA ARG A 81 -8.33 6.34 -3.61
C ARG A 81 -7.48 7.47 -3.04
N THR A 82 -7.13 8.44 -3.87
CA THR A 82 -6.20 9.50 -3.50
C THR A 82 -6.60 10.77 -4.21
N ALA A 83 -6.77 11.84 -3.45
CA ALA A 83 -7.02 13.15 -4.02
C ALA A 83 -5.74 13.73 -4.65
N PRO A 84 -5.85 14.48 -5.77
CA PRO A 84 -4.73 15.24 -6.32
C PRO A 84 -4.05 16.11 -5.25
N ASN A 85 -2.71 16.08 -5.22
CA ASN A 85 -1.89 16.77 -4.20
C ASN A 85 -2.17 16.34 -2.75
N GLY A 86 -2.81 15.18 -2.57
CA GLY A 86 -3.03 14.57 -1.26
C GLY A 86 -1.80 13.85 -0.74
N VAL A 87 -2.02 12.90 0.16
CA VAL A 87 -0.95 12.12 0.79
C VAL A 87 -0.70 10.78 0.08
N GLY A 88 -1.10 10.65 -1.18
CA GLY A 88 -1.15 9.38 -1.93
C GLY A 88 0.20 8.68 -2.12
N VAL A 89 1.27 9.46 -2.25
CA VAL A 89 2.66 8.96 -2.31
C VAL A 89 3.17 8.39 -0.99
N ALA A 90 2.51 8.67 0.13
CA ALA A 90 2.99 8.28 1.45
C ALA A 90 2.18 7.10 2.00
N LYS A 91 2.84 6.15 2.67
CA LYS A 91 2.17 5.00 3.31
C LYS A 91 1.52 5.41 4.63
N THR A 92 0.41 6.16 4.54
CA THR A 92 -0.31 6.72 5.70
C THR A 92 -1.67 6.07 5.90
N ALA A 93 -2.16 6.02 7.14
CA ALA A 93 -3.48 5.46 7.45
C ALA A 93 -4.63 6.17 6.70
N ALA A 94 -4.48 7.46 6.40
CA ALA A 94 -5.47 8.25 5.67
C ALA A 94 -5.77 7.68 4.27
N ASN A 95 -4.77 7.10 3.60
CA ASN A 95 -4.95 6.46 2.29
C ASN A 95 -5.71 5.12 2.37
N TYR A 96 -5.82 4.52 3.55
CA TYR A 96 -6.51 3.24 3.74
C TYR A 96 -7.90 3.43 4.35
N SER A 97 -8.09 4.44 5.21
CA SER A 97 -9.33 4.57 5.99
C SER A 97 -10.57 4.79 5.13
N HIS A 98 -10.46 5.60 4.06
CA HIS A 98 -11.61 5.95 3.23
C HIS A 98 -11.92 4.86 2.17
N THR A 99 -11.01 3.91 1.93
CA THR A 99 -11.24 2.82 0.97
C THR A 99 -12.13 1.70 1.54
N HIS A 100 -12.35 1.67 2.87
CA HIS A 100 -13.18 0.66 3.51
C HIS A 100 -14.63 0.67 3.04
N LEU A 101 -15.22 1.86 2.86
CA LEU A 101 -16.59 1.97 2.40
C LEU A 101 -16.74 1.41 0.97
N PRO A 102 -15.99 1.88 -0.05
CA PRO A 102 -16.06 1.29 -1.40
C PRO A 102 -15.82 -0.23 -1.41
N ASN A 103 -14.80 -0.71 -0.68
CA ASN A 103 -14.52 -2.16 -0.59
C ASN A 103 -15.66 -2.94 0.09
N SER A 104 -16.51 -2.31 0.90
CA SER A 104 -17.69 -2.95 1.50
C SER A 104 -18.88 -3.05 0.55
N LEU A 105 -18.90 -2.21 -0.50
CA LEU A 105 -19.99 -2.13 -1.47
C LEU A 105 -19.81 -3.10 -2.64
N ILE A 106 -18.60 -3.64 -2.85
CA ILE A 106 -18.36 -4.56 -3.96
C ILE A 106 -19.08 -5.90 -3.73
N ASN A 107 -19.59 -6.48 -4.81
CA ASN A 107 -20.10 -7.85 -4.77
C ASN A 107 -18.92 -8.83 -4.65
N LYS A 108 -18.70 -9.34 -3.44
CA LYS A 108 -17.58 -10.26 -3.12
C LYS A 108 -17.68 -11.64 -3.78
N ASP A 109 -18.84 -11.99 -4.33
CA ASP A 109 -18.99 -13.21 -5.12
C ASP A 109 -18.49 -13.02 -6.56
N GLN A 110 -18.34 -11.77 -7.01
CA GLN A 110 -17.92 -11.43 -8.38
C GLN A 110 -16.54 -10.79 -8.45
N TYR A 111 -16.16 -10.01 -7.43
CA TYR A 111 -14.94 -9.21 -7.42
C TYR A 111 -14.11 -9.46 -6.16
N ASP A 112 -12.79 -9.60 -6.35
CA ASP A 112 -11.83 -9.81 -5.27
C ASP A 112 -11.24 -8.48 -4.74
N ALA A 113 -11.13 -7.47 -5.60
CA ALA A 113 -10.58 -6.16 -5.25
C ALA A 113 -11.08 -5.04 -6.18
N ILE A 114 -10.78 -3.80 -5.80
CA ILE A 114 -11.07 -2.61 -6.59
C ILE A 114 -9.84 -2.23 -7.43
N LEU A 115 -10.07 -1.90 -8.69
CA LEU A 115 -9.18 -1.13 -9.54
C LEU A 115 -9.51 0.35 -9.40
N TRP A 116 -8.57 1.12 -8.87
CA TRP A 116 -8.70 2.54 -8.65
C TRP A 116 -8.32 3.31 -9.91
N LEU A 117 -9.20 4.25 -10.27
CA LEU A 117 -8.91 5.27 -11.26
C LEU A 117 -8.52 6.58 -10.58
N ASP A 118 -7.94 7.48 -11.35
CA ASP A 118 -7.63 8.83 -10.89
C ASP A 118 -8.90 9.51 -10.38
N ALA A 119 -8.79 10.18 -9.22
CA ALA A 119 -9.94 10.77 -8.56
C ALA A 119 -10.48 12.03 -9.25
N ALA A 120 -9.78 12.58 -10.25
CA ALA A 120 -10.14 13.84 -10.89
C ALA A 120 -11.09 13.62 -12.07
N THR A 121 -10.79 12.63 -12.92
CA THR A 121 -11.51 12.35 -14.16
C THR A 121 -12.04 10.92 -14.23
N HIS A 122 -11.58 9.99 -13.39
CA HIS A 122 -11.91 8.56 -13.46
C HIS A 122 -11.67 7.98 -14.86
N THR A 123 -10.53 8.34 -15.46
CA THR A 123 -10.14 7.91 -16.82
C THR A 123 -8.81 7.17 -16.85
N TYR A 124 -7.94 7.43 -15.88
CA TYR A 124 -6.61 6.84 -15.82
C TYR A 124 -6.53 5.80 -14.71
N ILE A 125 -5.99 4.63 -15.01
CA ILE A 125 -5.71 3.59 -14.01
C ILE A 125 -4.60 4.09 -13.09
N GLU A 126 -4.77 3.93 -11.77
CA GLU A 126 -3.74 4.25 -10.77
C GLU A 126 -3.18 2.96 -10.11
N GLU A 127 -4.00 2.21 -9.38
CA GLU A 127 -3.55 0.99 -8.68
C GLU A 127 -4.71 0.07 -8.32
N THR A 128 -4.41 -1.11 -7.77
CA THR A 128 -5.42 -1.98 -7.14
C THR A 128 -5.42 -1.78 -5.62
N SER A 129 -6.51 -2.14 -4.94
CA SER A 129 -6.57 -2.09 -3.46
C SER A 129 -5.47 -2.88 -2.74
N ILE A 130 -4.79 -3.81 -3.42
CA ILE A 130 -3.80 -4.70 -2.82
C ILE A 130 -2.36 -4.42 -3.28
N ALA A 131 -2.17 -3.81 -4.44
CA ALA A 131 -0.85 -3.61 -5.07
C ALA A 131 -0.90 -2.60 -6.23
N ASN A 132 0.29 -2.12 -6.63
CA ASN A 132 0.46 -1.46 -7.92
C ASN A 132 0.08 -2.40 -9.08
N ILE A 133 -0.26 -1.83 -10.23
CA ILE A 133 -0.72 -2.56 -11.40
C ILE A 133 0.29 -2.47 -12.55
N PHE A 134 0.45 -3.59 -13.25
CA PHE A 134 1.16 -3.69 -14.51
C PHE A 134 0.22 -4.29 -15.55
N VAL A 135 0.25 -3.76 -16.77
CA VAL A 135 -0.58 -4.19 -17.88
C VAL A 135 0.34 -4.64 -19.00
N GLU A 136 0.24 -5.91 -19.36
CA GLU A 136 0.93 -6.48 -20.51
C GLU A 136 0.06 -6.36 -21.77
N THR A 137 0.69 -5.95 -22.86
CA THR A 137 0.09 -5.81 -24.19
C THR A 137 1.10 -6.28 -25.24
N ASP A 138 0.68 -6.37 -26.50
CA ASP A 138 1.59 -6.72 -27.61
C ASP A 138 2.77 -5.72 -27.74
N ASP A 139 2.59 -4.47 -27.30
CA ASP A 139 3.60 -3.40 -27.34
C ASP A 139 4.53 -3.39 -26.09
N GLY A 140 4.29 -4.30 -25.15
CA GLY A 140 5.10 -4.48 -23.94
C GLY A 140 4.30 -4.38 -22.64
N VAL A 141 5.04 -4.24 -21.52
CA VAL A 141 4.49 -4.11 -20.17
C VAL A 141 4.53 -2.67 -19.71
N PHE A 142 3.42 -2.22 -19.13
CA PHE A 142 3.19 -0.84 -18.77
C PHE A 142 2.66 -0.71 -17.35
N THR A 143 2.97 0.41 -16.70
CA THR A 143 2.44 0.74 -15.36
C THR A 143 2.11 2.23 -15.29
N PRO A 144 1.13 2.64 -14.47
CA PRO A 144 0.82 4.06 -14.26
C PRO A 144 2.03 4.87 -13.75
N ASN A 145 2.15 6.11 -14.22
CA ASN A 145 3.21 7.01 -13.79
C ASN A 145 3.02 7.48 -12.35
N LEU A 146 4.13 7.64 -11.62
CA LEU A 146 4.15 8.27 -10.31
C LEU A 146 3.82 9.77 -10.43
N ASN A 147 2.53 10.09 -10.38
CA ASN A 147 1.95 11.41 -10.61
C ASN A 147 1.67 12.20 -9.31
N GLY A 148 2.13 11.71 -8.16
CA GLY A 148 1.82 12.29 -6.85
C GLY A 148 0.60 11.68 -6.14
N ASN A 149 -0.15 10.82 -6.82
CA ASN A 149 -1.29 10.12 -6.22
C ASN A 149 -0.99 8.64 -5.95
N ILE A 150 -0.02 8.04 -6.65
CA ILE A 150 0.29 6.61 -6.55
C ILE A 150 1.38 6.37 -5.51
N LEU A 151 1.22 5.32 -4.70
CA LEU A 151 2.27 4.89 -3.79
C LEU A 151 3.40 4.24 -4.60
N ALA A 152 4.61 4.79 -4.50
CA ALA A 152 5.80 4.17 -5.07
C ALA A 152 6.18 2.94 -4.23
N ALA A 153 5.71 1.76 -4.61
CA ALA A 153 6.20 0.52 -4.02
C ALA A 153 7.64 0.27 -4.48
N TYR A 154 8.43 -0.39 -3.64
CA TYR A 154 9.82 -0.74 -3.95
C TYR A 154 9.94 -1.53 -5.27
N SER A 155 9.01 -2.44 -5.55
CA SER A 155 8.94 -3.17 -6.83
C SER A 155 8.73 -2.24 -8.03
N THR A 156 7.88 -1.22 -7.86
CA THR A 156 7.61 -0.21 -8.89
C THR A 156 8.79 0.74 -9.07
N GLU A 157 9.49 1.11 -7.99
CA GLU A 157 10.72 1.93 -8.08
C GLU A 157 11.88 1.20 -8.76
N ASP A 158 12.08 -0.09 -8.47
CA ASP A 158 13.13 -0.90 -9.11
C ASP A 158 12.79 -1.18 -10.59
N ASP A 159 11.52 -1.34 -10.96
CA ASP A 159 11.11 -1.53 -12.36
C ASP A 159 11.09 -0.23 -13.18
N HIS A 160 10.75 0.92 -12.57
CA HIS A 160 10.94 2.23 -13.20
C HIS A 160 12.41 2.49 -13.57
N ARG A 161 13.36 1.90 -12.82
CA ARG A 161 14.79 1.94 -13.16
C ARG A 161 15.17 0.99 -14.31
N GLN A 162 14.34 -0.01 -14.63
CA GLN A 162 14.61 -1.04 -15.64
C GLN A 162 13.94 -0.82 -17.02
N ARG A 163 13.27 0.32 -17.25
CA ARG A 163 12.66 0.74 -18.54
C ARG A 163 11.39 -0.04 -18.96
N LEU A 164 10.31 0.08 -18.19
CA LEU A 164 8.97 -0.24 -18.69
C LEU A 164 8.35 0.98 -19.40
N ASN A 165 7.59 0.73 -20.48
CA ASN A 165 6.92 1.79 -21.24
C ASN A 165 5.70 2.33 -20.44
N MET A 166 5.34 3.60 -20.63
CA MET A 166 4.31 4.28 -19.82
C MET A 166 2.94 4.25 -20.52
N ILE A 167 1.85 3.89 -19.82
CA ILE A 167 0.49 4.02 -20.37
C ILE A 167 -0.05 5.42 -20.06
N ALA A 168 -0.48 6.12 -21.10
CA ALA A 168 -1.62 7.01 -21.04
C ALA A 168 -2.63 6.47 -22.07
N PHE A 169 -3.80 6.03 -21.62
CA PHE A 169 -4.90 5.77 -22.56
C PHE A 169 -5.44 7.13 -22.99
N SER A 170 -5.11 7.58 -24.20
CA SER A 170 -5.85 8.66 -24.86
C SER A 170 -6.99 8.04 -25.68
N SER A 171 -8.17 8.64 -25.55
CA SER A 171 -9.38 8.37 -26.32
C SER A 171 -9.17 8.30 -27.83
#